data_AF-A0A949CN65-F1
#
_entry.id   AF-A0A949CN65-F1
#
_cell.length_a   1.000
_cell.length_b   1.000
_cell.length_c   1.000
_cell.angle_alpha   90.00
_cell.angle_beta   90.00
_cell.angle_gamma   90.00
#
_symmetry.space_group_name_H-M   'P 1'
#
loop_
_entity.id
_entity.type
_entity.pdbx_description
1 polymer ?
#
loop_
_entity_poly.entity_id
_entity_poly.type
_entity_poly.pdbx_seq_one_letter_code
_entity_poly.pdbx_strand_id
1 'polypeptide(L)'
;ELLGGSPEEGGVYMTPTYGNTLMGLACSRPVSAEEDYTIAYYAPQPRAVVEVVQFNDYNQVVGYGETGRVKLYTMTKEFFVPGFMERDEGERELPYNKYPWDGVSGVRPFRDFASSTTVGVY
;
A
#
# COMPACT_ATOMS: atom_id res chain seq x y z
N GLU A 1 -24.90 -7.22 -10.48
CA GLU A 1 -23.74 -6.31 -10.28
C GLU A 1 -24.28 -4.88 -10.22
N LEU A 2 -24.28 -4.26 -9.04
CA LEU A 2 -25.03 -3.01 -8.80
C LEU A 2 -24.29 -1.72 -9.18
N LEU A 3 -23.10 -1.83 -9.80
CA LEU A 3 -22.21 -0.69 -10.05
C LEU A 3 -21.55 -0.82 -11.44
N GLY A 4 -22.38 -1.03 -12.46
CA GLY A 4 -21.93 -1.24 -13.84
C GLY A 4 -21.49 0.07 -14.50
N GLY A 5 -20.26 0.50 -14.28
CA GLY A 5 -19.64 1.60 -15.02
C GLY A 5 -18.63 2.41 -14.21
N SER A 6 -18.00 3.35 -14.89
CA SER A 6 -17.17 4.38 -14.24
C SER A 6 -18.00 5.23 -13.25
N PRO A 7 -17.38 5.95 -12.31
CA PRO A 7 -18.10 6.87 -11.42
C PRO A 7 -18.99 7.88 -12.16
N GLU A 8 -18.63 8.23 -13.40
CA GLU A 8 -19.40 9.16 -14.25
C GLU A 8 -20.68 8.52 -14.81
N GLU A 9 -20.69 7.19 -14.97
CA GLU A 9 -21.85 6.44 -15.47
C GLU A 9 -22.74 5.91 -14.34
N GLY A 10 -22.13 5.42 -13.26
CA GLY A 10 -22.83 4.80 -12.13
C GLY A 10 -23.14 5.76 -10.97
N GLY A 11 -22.57 6.97 -10.96
CA GLY A 11 -22.74 7.96 -9.89
C GLY A 11 -22.10 7.58 -8.54
N VAL A 12 -21.37 6.47 -8.48
CA VAL A 12 -20.73 5.95 -7.25
C VAL A 12 -19.22 5.90 -7.46
N TYR A 13 -18.49 6.62 -6.62
CA TYR A 13 -17.03 6.62 -6.62
C TYR A 13 -16.49 5.61 -5.60
N MET A 14 -15.72 4.64 -6.08
CA MET A 14 -14.98 3.69 -5.22
C MET A 14 -13.51 4.06 -5.18
N THR A 15 -12.95 4.18 -3.98
CA THR A 15 -11.52 4.38 -3.76
C THR A 15 -10.99 3.29 -2.85
N PRO A 16 -10.28 2.29 -3.40
CA PRO A 16 -9.55 1.35 -2.59
C PRO A 16 -8.56 2.08 -1.67
N THR A 17 -8.46 1.63 -0.43
CA THR A 17 -7.49 2.15 0.54
C THR A 17 -6.78 1.01 1.24
N TYR A 18 -5.47 1.16 1.43
CA TYR A 18 -4.69 0.29 2.32
C TYR A 18 -4.57 0.98 3.67
N GLY A 19 -5.07 0.33 4.72
CA GLY A 19 -5.17 0.90 6.06
C GLY A 19 -4.35 0.15 7.08
N ASN A 20 -3.68 0.88 7.98
CA ASN A 20 -3.16 0.31 9.22
C ASN A 20 -3.23 1.35 10.36
N THR A 21 -3.13 0.88 11.61
CA THR A 21 -3.30 1.71 12.81
C THR A 21 -2.30 2.86 12.90
N LEU A 22 -1.07 2.68 12.42
CA LEU A 22 0.01 3.65 12.56
C LEU A 22 -0.02 4.73 11.45
N MET A 23 -0.47 4.35 10.25
CA MET A 23 -0.55 5.19 9.06
C MET A 23 -1.92 5.87 8.89
N GLY A 24 -3.01 5.25 9.34
CA GLY A 24 -4.36 5.55 8.84
C GLY A 24 -4.56 4.95 7.45
N LEU A 25 -5.10 5.72 6.50
CA LEU A 25 -5.40 5.26 5.14
C LEU A 25 -4.38 5.77 4.12
N ALA A 26 -3.87 4.85 3.29
CA ALA A 26 -3.17 5.14 2.04
C ALA A 26 -4.18 5.03 0.88
N CYS A 27 -4.38 6.13 0.16
CA CYS A 27 -5.28 6.16 -0.98
C CYS A 27 -4.63 5.52 -2.20
N SER A 28 -5.45 4.91 -3.04
CA SER A 28 -5.02 4.48 -4.37
C SER A 28 -4.91 5.65 -5.34
N ARG A 29 -4.07 5.48 -6.38
CA ARG A 29 -4.23 6.24 -7.63
C ARG A 29 -5.48 5.75 -8.37
N PRO A 30 -6.04 6.51 -9.33
CA PRO A 30 -7.18 6.07 -10.12
C PRO A 30 -6.92 4.68 -10.73
N VAL A 31 -7.91 3.80 -10.61
CA VAL A 31 -7.88 2.45 -11.20
C VAL A 31 -8.41 2.56 -12.63
N SER A 32 -7.64 2.08 -13.61
CA SER A 32 -8.02 2.17 -15.02
C SER A 32 -7.63 0.91 -15.79
N ALA A 33 -8.26 0.69 -16.94
CA ALA A 33 -8.03 -0.48 -17.77
C ALA A 33 -6.63 -0.47 -18.42
N GLU A 34 -6.09 0.72 -18.69
CA GLU A 34 -4.75 0.92 -19.26
C GLU A 34 -3.64 0.41 -18.35
N GLU A 35 -3.92 0.33 -17.04
CA GLU A 35 -2.98 -0.15 -16.02
C GLU A 35 -3.43 -1.49 -15.42
N ASP A 36 -4.16 -2.29 -16.21
CA ASP A 36 -4.65 -3.63 -15.86
C ASP A 36 -5.41 -3.67 -14.51
N TYR A 37 -6.14 -2.58 -14.22
CA TYR A 37 -6.86 -2.40 -12.97
C TYR A 37 -5.98 -2.51 -11.70
N THR A 38 -4.67 -2.25 -11.83
CA THR A 38 -3.73 -2.29 -10.70
C THR A 38 -4.15 -1.31 -9.61
N ILE A 39 -4.26 -1.82 -8.38
CA ILE A 39 -4.53 -1.00 -7.20
C ILE A 39 -3.21 -0.70 -6.49
N ALA A 40 -2.64 0.48 -6.78
CA ALA A 40 -1.43 0.97 -6.14
C ALA A 40 -1.76 2.01 -5.07
N TYR A 41 -1.33 1.76 -3.83
CA TYR A 41 -1.57 2.59 -2.66
C TYR A 41 -0.36 3.45 -2.33
N TYR A 42 -0.62 4.70 -1.95
CA TYR A 42 0.44 5.68 -1.63
C TYR A 42 0.26 6.20 -0.21
N ALA A 43 1.28 5.98 0.63
CA ALA A 43 1.27 6.43 2.02
C ALA A 43 1.14 7.96 2.11
N PRO A 44 0.42 8.50 3.11
CA PRO A 44 0.21 9.93 3.25
C PRO A 44 1.49 10.61 3.78
N GLN A 45 2.44 10.89 2.90
CA GLN A 45 3.64 11.64 3.26
C GLN A 45 3.32 13.11 3.57
N PRO A 46 4.04 13.76 4.50
CA PRO A 46 5.20 13.24 5.24
C PRO A 46 4.86 12.48 6.53
N ARG A 47 3.59 12.41 6.95
CA ARG A 47 3.23 11.84 8.26
C ARG A 47 3.44 10.32 8.34
N ALA A 48 3.38 9.64 7.20
CA ALA A 48 3.69 8.22 7.09
C ALA A 48 4.39 7.92 5.76
N VAL A 49 5.40 7.04 5.80
CA VAL A 49 6.20 6.62 4.63
C VAL A 49 6.19 5.10 4.56
N VAL A 50 5.96 4.55 3.38
CA VAL A 50 6.07 3.11 3.11
C VAL A 50 7.26 2.86 2.20
N GLU A 51 8.06 1.86 2.56
CA GLU A 51 9.07 1.25 1.70
C GLU A 51 8.71 -0.23 1.48
N VAL A 52 9.06 -0.75 0.31
CA VAL A 52 8.99 -2.19 0.03
C VAL A 52 10.43 -2.72 0.04
N VAL A 53 10.75 -3.56 1.02
CA VAL A 53 12.14 -3.98 1.30
C VAL A 53 12.34 -5.49 1.11
N GLN A 54 13.58 -5.91 0.88
CA GLN A 54 13.90 -7.32 0.71
C GLN A 54 13.53 -8.15 1.94
N PHE A 55 13.16 -9.41 1.75
CA PHE A 55 12.74 -10.30 2.83
C PHE A 55 13.85 -10.63 3.83
N ASN A 56 15.11 -10.64 3.36
CA ASN A 56 16.27 -11.05 4.16
C ASN A 56 17.16 -9.86 4.57
N ASP A 57 16.94 -8.67 4.00
CA ASP A 57 17.63 -7.42 4.37
C ASP A 57 16.68 -6.23 4.30
N TYR A 58 16.18 -5.80 5.46
CA TYR A 58 15.22 -4.70 5.59
C TYR A 58 15.84 -3.30 5.40
N ASN A 59 17.14 -3.21 5.07
CA ASN A 59 17.79 -1.97 4.67
C ASN A 59 17.85 -1.80 3.15
N GLN A 60 17.45 -2.82 2.39
CA GLN A 60 17.47 -2.78 0.94
C GLN A 60 16.05 -2.70 0.38
N VAL A 61 15.74 -1.58 -0.27
CA VAL A 61 14.50 -1.40 -1.04
C VAL A 61 14.56 -2.27 -2.31
N VAL A 62 13.46 -2.94 -2.64
CA VAL A 62 13.36 -3.77 -3.86
C VAL A 62 13.24 -2.91 -5.13
N GLY A 63 13.47 -3.48 -6.31
CA GLY A 63 13.23 -2.81 -7.59
C GLY A 63 11.75 -2.51 -7.84
N TYR A 64 11.45 -1.61 -8.78
CA TYR A 64 10.05 -1.39 -9.19
C TYR A 64 9.47 -2.65 -9.82
N GLY A 65 8.23 -2.98 -9.45
CA GLY A 65 7.55 -4.22 -9.82
C GLY A 65 8.03 -5.47 -9.06
N GLU A 66 9.07 -5.36 -8.23
CA GLU A 66 9.52 -6.48 -7.41
C GLU A 66 8.73 -6.56 -6.11
N THR A 67 8.52 -7.79 -5.63
CA THR A 67 7.86 -8.06 -4.35
C THR A 67 8.83 -7.93 -3.19
N GLY A 68 8.42 -7.24 -2.13
CA GLY A 68 9.10 -7.23 -0.84
C GLY A 68 8.12 -7.08 0.33
N ARG A 69 8.67 -7.00 1.54
CA ARG A 69 7.88 -6.76 2.75
C ARG A 69 7.63 -5.25 2.92
N VAL A 70 6.44 -4.89 3.37
CA VAL A 70 6.09 -3.50 3.64
C VAL A 70 6.75 -3.04 4.95
N LYS A 71 7.46 -1.91 4.90
CA LYS A 71 8.10 -1.25 6.03
C LYS A 71 7.51 0.15 6.18
N LEU A 72 6.94 0.44 7.34
CA LEU A 72 6.23 1.69 7.63
C LEU A 72 7.05 2.57 8.57
N TYR A 73 7.13 3.85 8.25
CA TYR A 73 7.57 4.90 9.14
C TYR A 73 6.38 5.80 9.47
N THR A 74 6.21 6.14 10.74
CA THR A 74 5.20 7.13 11.17
C THR A 74 5.93 8.27 11.85
N MET A 75 5.65 9.50 11.43
CA MET A 75 6.28 10.70 11.95
C MET A 75 5.26 11.83 12.08
N THR A 76 4.80 12.07 13.30
CA THR A 76 4.00 13.23 13.67
C THR A 76 4.72 14.05 14.74
N LYS A 77 4.14 15.16 15.19
CA LYS A 77 4.75 15.96 16.26
C LYS A 77 4.76 15.22 17.60
N GLU A 78 3.80 14.32 17.78
CA GLU A 78 3.53 13.62 19.04
C GLU A 78 4.09 12.19 19.06
N PHE A 79 4.42 11.62 17.90
CA PHE A 79 4.72 10.20 17.78
C PHE A 79 5.68 9.88 16.63
N PHE A 80 6.66 9.02 16.91
CA PHE A 80 7.62 8.55 15.92
C PHE A 80 7.81 7.04 16.03
N VAL A 81 7.61 6.34 14.90
CA VAL A 81 7.89 4.91 14.73
C VAL A 81 8.84 4.73 13.55
N PRO A 82 10.11 4.38 13.79
CA PRO A 82 11.09 4.17 12.75
C PRO A 82 11.04 2.75 12.19
N GLY A 83 10.49 2.59 10.98
CA GLY A 83 10.66 1.36 10.20
C GLY A 83 9.98 0.12 10.81
N PHE A 84 8.71 0.26 11.20
CA PHE A 84 7.87 -0.86 11.63
C PHE A 84 7.63 -1.83 10.48
N MET A 85 7.92 -3.10 10.71
CA MET A 85 7.73 -4.13 9.70
C MET A 85 6.26 -4.60 9.70
N GLU A 86 5.52 -4.22 8.66
CA GLU A 86 4.12 -4.60 8.53
C GLU A 86 3.96 -6.11 8.35
N ARG A 87 2.72 -6.58 8.51
CA ARG A 87 2.36 -7.98 8.27
C ARG A 87 1.94 -8.23 6.82
N ASP A 88 2.24 -7.30 5.93
CA ASP A 88 1.93 -7.38 4.52
C ASP A 88 3.21 -7.39 3.67
N GLU A 89 3.12 -8.03 2.51
CA GLU A 89 4.05 -7.92 1.39
C GLU A 89 3.31 -7.36 0.17
N GLY A 90 4.07 -6.83 -0.80
CA GLY A 90 3.51 -6.28 -2.03
C GLY A 90 4.60 -5.86 -3.00
N GLU A 91 4.18 -5.37 -4.16
CA GLU A 91 5.05 -4.89 -5.24
C GLU A 91 5.35 -3.41 -5.08
N ARG A 92 6.61 -3.01 -5.30
CA ARG A 92 6.99 -1.59 -5.28
C ARG A 92 6.51 -0.88 -6.55
N GLU A 93 5.72 0.17 -6.38
CA GLU A 93 5.15 0.94 -7.48
C GLU A 93 5.88 2.25 -7.71
N LEU A 94 5.86 2.70 -8.97
CA LEU A 94 6.40 4.00 -9.37
C LEU A 94 5.62 5.16 -8.72
N PRO A 95 6.26 6.33 -8.56
CA PRO A 95 5.57 7.56 -8.19
C PRO A 95 4.42 7.92 -9.13
N TYR A 96 3.39 8.54 -8.57
CA TYR A 96 2.24 9.04 -9.32
C TYR A 96 2.18 10.57 -9.26
N ASN A 97 1.56 11.25 -10.25
CA ASN A 97 1.55 12.71 -10.31
C ASN A 97 1.05 13.37 -8.99
N LYS A 98 -0.05 12.84 -8.43
CA LYS A 98 -0.62 13.32 -7.16
C LYS A 98 0.16 12.83 -5.93
N TYR A 99 0.89 11.73 -6.07
CA TYR A 99 1.65 11.09 -5.00
C TYR A 99 3.10 10.91 -5.47
N PRO A 100 3.92 11.98 -5.45
CA PRO A 100 5.25 12.00 -6.07
C PRO A 100 6.31 11.23 -5.25
N TRP A 101 5.95 10.04 -4.79
CA TRP A 101 6.76 9.07 -4.06
C TRP A 101 6.27 7.66 -4.37
N ASP A 102 7.08 6.65 -4.04
CA ASP A 102 6.77 5.25 -4.36
C ASP A 102 5.49 4.77 -3.69
N GLY A 103 4.79 3.86 -4.38
CA GLY A 103 3.60 3.18 -3.87
C GLY A 103 3.84 1.70 -3.58
N VAL A 104 2.78 1.03 -3.17
CA VAL A 104 2.73 -0.44 -3.05
C VAL A 104 1.45 -0.97 -3.70
N SER A 105 1.56 -2.01 -4.51
CA SER A 105 0.41 -2.76 -5.07
C SER A 105 0.44 -4.22 -4.63
N GLY A 106 -0.58 -4.98 -5.01
CA GLY A 106 -0.69 -6.42 -4.72
C GLY A 106 -0.57 -6.80 -3.25
N VAL A 107 -0.95 -5.88 -2.35
CA VAL A 107 -0.84 -6.02 -0.90
C VAL A 107 -1.52 -7.30 -0.44
N ARG A 108 -0.78 -8.14 0.27
CA ARG A 108 -1.21 -9.46 0.74
C ARG A 108 -0.50 -9.84 2.03
N PRO A 109 -1.04 -10.79 2.82
CA PRO A 109 -0.39 -11.24 4.04
C PRO A 109 1.05 -11.71 3.80
N PHE A 110 1.95 -11.29 4.68
CA PHE A 110 3.36 -11.66 4.61
C PHE A 110 3.52 -13.18 4.73
N ARG A 111 4.22 -13.78 3.77
CA ARG A 111 4.29 -15.24 3.59
C ARG A 111 4.76 -16.02 4.82
N ASP A 112 5.65 -15.45 5.63
CA ASP A 112 6.19 -16.15 6.80
C ASP A 112 5.18 -16.22 7.97
N PHE A 113 4.11 -15.41 7.95
CA PHE A 113 3.01 -15.50 8.92
C PHE A 113 1.82 -16.33 8.41
N ALA A 114 1.75 -16.58 7.10
CA ALA A 114 0.63 -17.29 6.48
C ALA A 114 0.48 -18.76 6.92
N SER A 115 1.49 -19.36 7.57
CA SER A 115 1.40 -20.70 8.17
C SER A 115 0.62 -20.75 9.49
N SER A 116 0.29 -19.60 10.08
CA SER A 116 -0.58 -19.50 11.26
C SER A 116 -1.90 -18.87 10.83
N THR A 117 -3.03 -19.47 11.19
CA THR A 117 -4.37 -18.95 10.88
C THR A 117 -4.49 -17.48 11.29
N THR A 118 -4.34 -16.58 10.34
CA THR A 118 -4.42 -15.15 10.60
C THR A 118 -5.85 -14.72 10.35
N VAL A 119 -6.61 -14.53 11.41
CA VAL A 119 -7.87 -13.77 11.33
C VAL A 119 -7.47 -12.32 11.09
N GLY A 120 -7.58 -11.86 9.84
CA GLY A 120 -7.41 -10.45 9.52
C GLY A 120 -8.57 -9.66 10.10
N VAL A 121 -8.27 -8.64 10.90
CA VAL A 121 -9.22 -7.57 11.22
C VAL A 121 -8.60 -6.29 10.70
N TYR A 122 -9.27 -5.66 9.74
CA TYR A 122 -9.06 -4.28 9.33
C TYR A 122 -10.38 -3.53 9.59
#